data_AF-A0A250IB33-F1
#
_entry.id   AF-A0A250IB33-F1
#
_cell.length_a   1.000
_cell.length_b   1.000
_cell.length_c   1.000
_cell.angle_alpha   90.00
_cell.angle_beta   90.00
_cell.angle_gamma   90.00
#
_symmetry.space_group_name_H-M   'P 1'
#
loop_
_entity.id
_entity.type
_entity.pdbx_description
1 polymer ?
#
loop_
_entity_poly.entity_id
_entity_poly.type
_entity_poly.pdbx_seq_one_letter_code
_entity_poly.pdbx_strand_id
1 'polypeptide(L)'
;MTLSLALTAAAALLAAEPSSLPAGHPPLGAGSQPSAAPSPGGGALPPGHPAFGSDAPPSGTGALPQGHPPMTGRAPPNAEELLQQLEGMQGLRERDKTFEIASSLGKLYYANGRPSEALDYLLQAEAKAKPARELFLAQKKKLGTGAVKSAAEAGCGFNAQTPVEEMAKVAAERAKKGDTAGAVACARAALEPVLDVEVMRANALMLTSDAPGALKVFEGVLEVAPSNADALFGRSALLYETRGEDVKALHTAREGFEAFAMAHPGSPRTPLANKLARMVGEVEKAGGMTKWQATRAEDRRIRATKLDLQHQSPLMARGPMQGAAAPGAGSGGDNTAAPTISQETMQAMQNVEHTPELEAQLTQTVEQGEDLLAHGRYDEALAAYRQVMPLRPDGRVKAGLAWTLVGLGKPTADRVWGVAVSSDPAAVDQLGETLKSKGDTRGAKALWAKLAASAPDYAARASLQAKLEP
;
A
#
# COMPACT_ATOMS: atom_id res chain seq x y z
N MET A 1 5.51 -11.96 15.41
CA MET A 1 4.29 -11.78 14.59
C MET A 1 4.72 -11.25 13.22
N THR A 2 4.77 -12.10 12.21
CA THR A 2 5.14 -11.70 10.84
C THR A 2 3.94 -11.02 10.20
N LEU A 3 3.97 -9.69 10.10
CA LEU A 3 3.16 -9.00 9.08
C LEU A 3 3.64 -9.55 7.73
N SER A 4 2.84 -10.41 7.10
CA SER A 4 3.16 -11.01 5.80
C SER A 4 3.45 -9.90 4.80
N LEU A 5 4.64 -9.94 4.18
CA LEU A 5 5.00 -9.06 3.08
C LEU A 5 3.99 -9.18 1.92
N ALA A 6 3.29 -10.32 1.80
CA ALA A 6 2.24 -10.62 0.84
C ALA A 6 1.01 -9.76 1.07
N LEU A 7 0.63 -9.49 2.33
CA LEU A 7 -0.44 -8.54 2.62
C LEU A 7 0.00 -7.12 2.32
N THR A 8 1.27 -6.76 2.55
CA THR A 8 1.77 -5.43 2.20
C THR A 8 2.00 -5.24 0.69
N ALA A 9 2.33 -6.29 -0.04
CA ALA A 9 2.44 -6.29 -1.49
C ALA A 9 1.05 -6.26 -2.13
N ALA A 10 0.09 -7.04 -1.63
CA ALA A 10 -1.31 -6.95 -2.03
C ALA A 10 -1.89 -5.55 -1.72
N ALA A 11 -1.60 -4.97 -0.55
CA ALA A 11 -2.00 -3.61 -0.22
C ALA A 11 -1.31 -2.56 -1.10
N ALA A 12 -0.04 -2.74 -1.47
CA ALA A 12 0.67 -1.87 -2.41
C ALA A 12 0.18 -2.02 -3.86
N LEU A 13 -0.32 -3.20 -4.24
CA LEU A 13 -1.00 -3.45 -5.52
C LEU A 13 -2.43 -2.87 -5.52
N LEU A 14 -3.15 -2.91 -4.41
CA LEU A 14 -4.45 -2.23 -4.24
C LEU A 14 -4.32 -0.70 -4.18
N ALA A 15 -3.16 -0.18 -3.77
CA ALA A 15 -2.85 1.25 -3.75
C ALA A 15 -2.31 1.78 -5.10
N ALA A 16 -2.19 0.92 -6.12
CA ALA A 16 -1.93 1.39 -7.48
C ALA A 16 -3.20 2.06 -8.02
N GLU A 17 -3.14 3.39 -8.20
CA GLU A 17 -4.19 4.17 -8.86
C GLU A 17 -4.57 3.53 -10.21
N PRO A 18 -5.85 3.64 -10.64
CA PRO A 18 -6.22 3.21 -11.97
C PRO A 18 -5.35 3.94 -12.98
N SER A 19 -4.90 3.18 -13.99
CA SER A 19 -4.09 3.61 -15.12
C SER A 19 -4.35 5.07 -15.48
N SER A 20 -3.31 5.89 -15.42
CA SER A 20 -3.31 7.27 -15.91
C SER A 20 -4.04 7.34 -17.25
N LEU A 21 -5.15 8.09 -17.28
CA LEU A 21 -5.94 8.33 -18.47
C LEU A 21 -5.05 8.95 -19.58
N PRO A 22 -5.35 8.69 -20.86
CA PRO A 22 -4.58 9.21 -21.97
C PRO A 22 -4.47 10.75 -21.96
N ALA A 23 -3.39 11.27 -22.53
CA ALA A 23 -3.09 12.70 -22.54
C ALA A 23 -4.24 13.54 -23.12
N GLY A 24 -4.77 14.48 -22.32
CA GLY A 24 -5.82 15.41 -22.73
C GLY A 24 -6.95 15.66 -21.72
N HIS A 25 -6.98 14.95 -20.58
CA HIS A 25 -8.03 15.15 -19.58
C HIS A 25 -7.68 16.28 -18.59
N PRO A 26 -8.59 17.22 -18.27
CA PRO A 26 -8.33 18.23 -17.25
C PRO A 26 -8.24 17.60 -15.84
N PRO A 27 -7.39 18.14 -14.95
CA PRO A 27 -7.17 17.58 -13.63
C PRO A 27 -8.40 17.78 -12.73
N LEU A 28 -8.83 16.72 -12.06
CA LEU A 28 -9.83 16.80 -11.00
C LEU A 28 -9.15 17.35 -9.74
N GLY A 29 -9.53 18.56 -9.34
CA GLY A 29 -9.03 19.20 -8.12
C GLY A 29 -9.47 18.45 -6.86
N ALA A 30 -8.52 18.23 -5.96
CA ALA A 30 -8.75 17.72 -4.62
C ALA A 30 -9.42 18.78 -3.73
N GLY A 31 -10.40 18.36 -2.91
CA GLY A 31 -10.89 19.13 -1.77
C GLY A 31 -12.34 19.58 -1.88
N SER A 32 -13.27 18.73 -1.44
CA SER A 32 -14.63 19.13 -1.10
C SER A 32 -14.75 19.33 0.42
N GLN A 33 -14.73 20.59 0.86
CA GLN A 33 -15.51 21.01 2.02
C GLN A 33 -16.51 22.10 1.60
N PRO A 34 -17.70 22.14 2.21
CA PRO A 34 -18.82 22.91 1.72
C PRO A 34 -18.65 24.38 2.13
N SER A 35 -18.94 25.31 1.23
CA SER A 35 -19.16 26.69 1.61
C SER A 35 -20.35 27.26 0.89
N ALA A 36 -21.18 27.90 1.71
CA ALA A 36 -22.40 28.59 1.38
C ALA A 36 -22.20 29.65 0.30
N ALA A 37 -23.27 29.88 -0.47
CA ALA A 37 -23.36 30.94 -1.46
C ALA A 37 -23.10 32.33 -0.84
N PRO A 38 -22.47 33.21 -1.61
CA PRO A 38 -23.07 34.52 -1.84
C PRO A 38 -23.17 34.87 -3.34
N SER A 39 -24.22 35.62 -3.63
CA SER A 39 -24.68 36.17 -4.92
C SER A 39 -23.65 37.04 -5.68
N PRO A 40 -23.89 37.34 -6.97
CA PRO A 40 -22.87 37.71 -7.93
C PRO A 40 -22.57 39.22 -7.94
N GLY A 41 -21.29 39.57 -7.91
CA GLY A 41 -20.79 40.93 -8.11
C GLY A 41 -19.69 40.93 -9.17
N GLY A 42 -19.89 41.74 -10.21
CA GLY A 42 -19.09 41.74 -11.43
C GLY A 42 -17.59 41.95 -11.25
N GLY A 43 -16.81 41.16 -12.00
CA GLY A 43 -15.40 41.39 -12.27
C GLY A 43 -15.13 41.10 -13.75
N ALA A 44 -14.71 42.12 -14.49
CA ALA A 44 -14.42 42.04 -15.92
C ALA A 44 -13.18 41.18 -16.20
N LEU A 45 -13.25 40.34 -17.24
CA LEU A 45 -12.14 39.52 -17.72
C LEU A 45 -11.21 40.31 -18.67
N PRO A 46 -9.92 39.93 -18.75
CA PRO A 46 -8.88 40.66 -19.50
C PRO A 46 -9.00 40.59 -21.04
N PRO A 47 -8.28 41.46 -21.78
CA PRO A 47 -8.47 41.68 -23.22
C PRO A 47 -8.01 40.48 -24.06
N GLY A 48 -8.90 39.97 -24.93
CA GLY A 48 -8.60 38.88 -25.88
C GLY A 48 -9.65 37.77 -25.97
N HIS A 49 -10.69 37.78 -25.13
CA HIS A 49 -11.79 36.83 -25.22
C HIS A 49 -12.85 37.26 -26.25
N PRO A 50 -13.39 36.34 -27.09
CA PRO A 50 -14.54 36.63 -27.93
C PRO A 50 -15.76 36.96 -27.07
N ALA A 51 -16.53 37.98 -27.46
CA ALA A 51 -17.78 38.33 -26.81
C ALA A 51 -18.80 37.20 -27.01
N PHE A 52 -19.18 36.51 -25.94
CA PHE A 52 -20.37 35.68 -25.96
C PHE A 52 -21.57 36.62 -25.96
N GLY A 53 -22.35 36.56 -27.06
CA GLY A 53 -23.65 37.20 -27.14
C GLY A 53 -24.49 36.77 -25.94
N SER A 54 -25.20 37.73 -25.36
CA SER A 54 -26.16 37.55 -24.28
C SER A 54 -27.41 36.84 -24.79
N ASP A 55 -27.26 35.60 -25.22
CA ASP A 55 -28.36 34.66 -25.41
C ASP A 55 -28.08 33.48 -24.50
N ALA A 56 -28.94 33.33 -23.49
CA ALA A 56 -29.02 32.15 -22.65
C ALA A 56 -29.02 30.89 -23.54
N PRO A 57 -28.30 29.81 -23.17
CA PRO A 57 -28.42 28.58 -23.93
C PRO A 57 -29.88 28.13 -23.87
N PRO A 58 -30.50 27.80 -25.02
CA PRO A 58 -31.83 27.21 -25.00
C PRO A 58 -31.73 25.92 -24.20
N SER A 59 -32.74 25.68 -23.37
CA SER A 59 -32.99 24.40 -22.72
C SER A 59 -33.10 23.34 -23.80
N GLY A 60 -31.96 22.77 -24.19
CA GLY A 60 -31.83 21.85 -25.29
C GLY A 60 -32.41 20.51 -24.89
N THR A 61 -33.70 20.31 -25.14
CA THR A 61 -34.31 19.00 -25.38
C THR A 61 -33.80 18.43 -26.71
N GLY A 62 -32.48 18.36 -26.87
CA GLY A 62 -31.85 17.71 -28.00
C GLY A 62 -32.12 16.22 -27.89
N ALA A 63 -32.90 15.68 -28.83
CA ALA A 63 -33.12 14.24 -28.92
C ALA A 63 -31.77 13.53 -29.00
N LEU A 64 -31.51 12.67 -28.01
CA LEU A 64 -30.32 11.81 -28.00
C LEU A 64 -30.31 10.96 -29.30
N PRO A 65 -29.11 10.57 -29.79
CA PRO A 65 -28.99 9.72 -30.97
C PRO A 65 -29.90 8.49 -30.90
N GLN A 66 -30.45 8.10 -32.04
CA GLN A 66 -31.41 7.00 -32.15
C GLN A 66 -30.77 5.71 -31.59
N GLY A 67 -31.25 5.24 -30.43
CA GLY A 67 -30.72 4.08 -29.71
C GLY A 67 -30.24 4.32 -28.27
N HIS A 68 -30.20 5.56 -27.79
CA HIS A 68 -29.92 5.83 -26.38
C HIS A 68 -31.11 5.46 -25.48
N PRO A 69 -30.91 4.67 -24.41
CA PRO A 69 -31.97 4.40 -23.45
C PRO A 69 -32.44 5.70 -22.80
N PRO A 70 -33.74 5.84 -22.49
CA PRO A 70 -34.27 7.05 -21.86
C PRO A 70 -33.53 7.31 -20.54
N MET A 71 -33.03 8.53 -20.36
CA MET A 71 -32.45 8.97 -19.09
C MET A 71 -33.59 9.04 -18.08
N THR A 72 -33.76 7.99 -17.27
CA THR A 72 -34.88 7.84 -16.32
C THR A 72 -34.79 8.79 -15.11
N GLY A 73 -33.92 9.80 -15.13
CA GLY A 73 -33.68 10.71 -14.00
C GLY A 73 -33.07 10.03 -12.77
N ARG A 74 -32.80 8.72 -12.84
CA ARG A 74 -32.19 7.93 -11.78
C ARG A 74 -30.67 7.96 -11.98
N ALA A 75 -29.92 8.25 -10.92
CA ALA A 75 -28.47 8.17 -10.95
C ALA A 75 -28.03 6.75 -11.39
N PRO A 76 -26.92 6.61 -12.14
CA PRO A 76 -26.39 5.31 -12.49
C PRO A 76 -26.07 4.52 -11.21
N PRO A 77 -26.36 3.21 -11.18
CA PRO A 77 -26.16 2.42 -9.98
C PRO A 77 -24.69 2.40 -9.58
N ASN A 78 -24.43 2.48 -8.28
CA ASN A 78 -23.06 2.36 -7.75
C ASN A 78 -22.58 0.89 -7.78
N ALA A 79 -21.31 0.65 -7.46
CA ALA A 79 -20.73 -0.69 -7.54
C ALA A 79 -21.44 -1.72 -6.63
N GLU A 80 -21.91 -1.30 -5.45
CA GLU A 80 -22.63 -2.15 -4.50
C GLU A 80 -24.03 -2.52 -5.03
N GLU A 81 -24.76 -1.53 -5.57
CA GLU A 81 -26.07 -1.75 -6.20
C GLU A 81 -25.97 -2.68 -7.42
N LEU A 82 -24.92 -2.53 -8.23
CA LEU A 82 -24.65 -3.42 -9.37
C LEU A 82 -24.37 -4.85 -8.90
N LEU A 83 -23.54 -5.02 -7.87
CA LEU A 83 -23.25 -6.34 -7.31
C LEU A 83 -24.52 -7.01 -6.77
N GLN A 84 -25.35 -6.27 -6.04
CA GLN A 84 -26.61 -6.78 -5.51
C GLN A 84 -27.58 -7.20 -6.62
N GLN A 85 -27.64 -6.44 -7.73
CA GLN A 85 -28.42 -6.81 -8.91
C GLN A 85 -27.90 -8.10 -9.55
N LEU A 86 -26.59 -8.23 -9.72
CA LEU A 86 -25.95 -9.41 -10.31
C LEU A 86 -26.16 -10.67 -9.46
N GLU A 87 -26.12 -10.55 -8.13
CA GLU A 87 -26.41 -11.65 -7.21
C GLU A 87 -27.86 -12.11 -7.23
N GLY A 88 -28.79 -11.18 -7.49
CA GLY A 88 -30.19 -11.50 -7.71
C GLY A 88 -30.45 -12.26 -9.02
N MET A 89 -29.48 -12.32 -9.93
CA MET A 89 -29.63 -13.04 -11.20
C MET A 89 -29.42 -14.54 -11.03
N GLN A 90 -30.48 -15.31 -11.22
CA GLN A 90 -30.39 -16.78 -11.21
C GLN A 90 -29.50 -17.29 -12.36
N GLY A 91 -28.59 -18.21 -12.02
CA GLY A 91 -27.75 -18.90 -13.00
C GLY A 91 -26.60 -18.07 -13.57
N LEU A 92 -26.34 -16.85 -13.07
CA LEU A 92 -25.31 -15.98 -13.63
C LEU A 92 -23.93 -16.66 -13.63
N ARG A 93 -23.63 -17.41 -12.56
CA ARG A 93 -22.34 -18.08 -12.38
C ARG A 93 -22.13 -19.20 -13.38
N GLU A 94 -23.17 -19.95 -13.71
CA GLU A 94 -23.13 -21.16 -14.55
C GLU A 94 -23.24 -20.85 -16.05
N ARG A 95 -23.78 -19.69 -16.42
CA ARG A 95 -23.94 -19.30 -17.83
C ARG A 95 -22.60 -19.18 -18.54
N ASP A 96 -22.57 -19.58 -19.80
CA ASP A 96 -21.40 -19.36 -20.64
C ASP A 96 -21.19 -17.86 -20.87
N LYS A 97 -19.93 -17.41 -20.79
CA LYS A 97 -19.52 -16.01 -20.89
C LYS A 97 -18.37 -15.89 -21.88
N THR A 98 -18.26 -14.76 -22.56
CA THR A 98 -17.03 -14.42 -23.28
C THR A 98 -15.93 -14.09 -22.28
N PHE A 99 -14.68 -14.07 -22.74
CA PHE A 99 -13.55 -13.60 -21.94
C PHE A 99 -13.82 -12.23 -21.28
N GLU A 100 -14.33 -11.26 -22.04
CA GLU A 100 -14.52 -9.88 -21.60
C GLU A 100 -15.58 -9.78 -20.50
N ILE A 101 -16.67 -10.54 -20.61
CA ILE A 101 -17.73 -10.55 -19.60
C ILE A 101 -17.23 -11.20 -18.31
N ALA A 102 -16.58 -12.38 -18.41
CA ALA A 102 -16.06 -13.09 -17.25
C ALA A 102 -14.96 -12.30 -16.55
N SER A 103 -14.03 -11.70 -17.30
CA SER A 103 -12.96 -10.88 -16.73
C SER A 103 -13.49 -9.61 -16.08
N SER A 104 -14.50 -8.96 -16.66
CA SER A 104 -15.14 -7.77 -16.06
C SER A 104 -15.83 -8.10 -14.73
N LEU A 105 -16.55 -9.23 -14.66
CA LEU A 105 -17.15 -9.69 -13.41
C LEU A 105 -16.07 -10.01 -12.38
N GLY A 106 -15.02 -10.75 -12.75
CA GLY A 106 -13.90 -11.05 -11.85
C GLY A 106 -13.25 -9.79 -11.28
N LYS A 107 -12.98 -8.80 -12.12
CA LYS A 107 -12.44 -7.49 -11.71
C LYS A 107 -13.37 -6.74 -10.78
N LEU A 108 -14.68 -6.74 -11.07
CA LEU A 108 -15.69 -6.10 -10.22
C LEU A 108 -15.72 -6.70 -8.81
N TYR A 109 -15.83 -8.03 -8.70
CA TYR A 109 -15.82 -8.68 -7.38
C TYR A 109 -14.49 -8.46 -6.65
N TYR A 110 -13.35 -8.57 -7.33
CA TYR A 110 -12.03 -8.39 -6.73
C TYR A 110 -11.86 -6.97 -6.16
N ALA A 111 -12.19 -5.94 -6.95
CA ALA A 111 -12.06 -4.54 -6.54
C ALA A 111 -12.97 -4.15 -5.37
N ASN A 112 -14.07 -4.89 -5.15
CA ASN A 112 -14.98 -4.69 -4.02
C ASN A 112 -14.64 -5.58 -2.81
N GLY A 113 -13.42 -6.10 -2.73
CA GLY A 113 -12.95 -6.85 -1.56
C GLY A 113 -13.52 -8.27 -1.46
N ARG A 114 -13.98 -8.83 -2.58
CA ARG A 114 -14.60 -10.16 -2.65
C ARG A 114 -13.77 -11.13 -3.48
N PRO A 115 -12.54 -11.47 -3.03
CA PRO A 115 -11.59 -12.25 -3.81
C PRO A 115 -12.08 -13.68 -4.06
N SER A 116 -12.80 -14.28 -3.10
CA SER A 116 -13.33 -15.64 -3.24
C SER A 116 -14.32 -15.75 -4.40
N GLU A 117 -15.25 -14.80 -4.53
CA GLU A 117 -16.23 -14.75 -5.62
C GLU A 117 -15.58 -14.34 -6.94
N ALA A 118 -14.54 -13.51 -6.90
CA ALA A 118 -13.79 -13.14 -8.09
C ALA A 118 -13.10 -14.35 -8.76
N LEU A 119 -12.58 -15.30 -7.96
CA LEU A 119 -11.81 -16.44 -8.45
C LEU A 119 -12.54 -17.23 -9.55
N ASP A 120 -13.84 -17.47 -9.39
CA ASP A 120 -14.61 -18.27 -10.35
C ASP A 120 -14.76 -17.57 -11.70
N TYR A 121 -15.03 -16.27 -11.68
CA TYR A 121 -15.17 -15.49 -12.90
C TYR A 121 -13.81 -15.28 -13.59
N LEU A 122 -12.74 -15.06 -12.83
CA LEU A 122 -11.37 -14.98 -13.37
C LEU A 122 -10.96 -16.33 -14.00
N LEU A 123 -11.29 -17.46 -13.37
CA LEU A 123 -11.03 -18.79 -13.91
C LEU A 123 -11.85 -19.07 -15.18
N GLN A 124 -13.11 -18.64 -15.24
CA GLN A 124 -13.93 -18.73 -16.45
C GLN A 124 -13.33 -17.92 -17.61
N ALA A 125 -12.81 -16.72 -17.33
CA ALA A 125 -12.13 -15.91 -18.33
C ALA A 125 -10.87 -16.62 -18.87
N GLU A 126 -10.02 -17.14 -17.98
CA GLU A 126 -8.83 -17.90 -18.40
C GLU A 126 -9.16 -19.13 -19.23
N ALA A 127 -10.26 -19.83 -18.92
CA ALA A 127 -10.71 -20.97 -19.71
C ALA A 127 -10.98 -20.60 -21.19
N LYS A 128 -11.43 -19.37 -21.46
CA LYS A 128 -11.65 -18.85 -22.83
C LYS A 128 -10.34 -18.56 -23.56
N ALA A 129 -9.30 -18.18 -22.83
CA ALA A 129 -7.97 -17.91 -23.36
C ALA A 129 -7.09 -19.16 -23.52
N LYS A 130 -7.49 -20.30 -22.94
CA LYS A 130 -6.70 -21.55 -22.96
C LYS A 130 -6.22 -21.97 -24.37
N PRO A 131 -7.04 -21.93 -25.44
CA PRO A 131 -6.55 -22.26 -26.79
C PRO A 131 -5.45 -21.32 -27.29
N ALA A 132 -5.50 -20.03 -26.94
CA ALA A 132 -4.46 -19.07 -27.30
C ALA A 132 -3.14 -19.38 -26.59
N ARG A 133 -3.20 -19.73 -25.30
CA ARG A 133 -2.04 -20.12 -24.49
C ARG A 133 -1.38 -21.39 -25.00
N GLU A 134 -2.16 -22.44 -25.26
CA GLU A 134 -1.64 -23.70 -25.83
C GLU A 134 -0.97 -23.47 -27.20
N LEU A 135 -1.60 -22.65 -28.04
CA LEU A 135 -1.04 -22.27 -29.34
C LEU A 135 0.27 -21.50 -29.17
N PHE A 136 0.31 -20.49 -28.29
CA PHE A 136 1.51 -19.71 -28.02
C PHE A 136 2.68 -20.61 -27.61
N LEU A 137 2.48 -21.50 -26.62
CA LEU A 137 3.54 -22.38 -26.13
C LEU A 137 4.01 -23.35 -27.22
N ALA A 138 3.08 -23.95 -27.97
CA ALA A 138 3.41 -24.86 -29.06
C ALA A 138 4.23 -24.17 -30.16
N GLN A 139 3.83 -22.97 -30.56
CA GLN A 139 4.52 -22.21 -31.61
C GLN A 139 5.82 -21.60 -31.10
N LYS A 140 5.89 -21.18 -29.83
CA LYS A 140 7.12 -20.66 -29.21
C LYS A 140 8.19 -21.74 -29.12
N LYS A 141 7.79 -22.98 -28.80
CA LYS A 141 8.69 -24.14 -28.85
C LYS A 141 9.24 -24.38 -30.26
N LYS A 142 8.41 -24.25 -31.31
CA LYS A 142 8.84 -24.35 -32.71
C LYS A 142 9.77 -23.20 -33.14
N LEU A 143 9.52 -21.99 -32.64
CA LEU A 143 10.34 -20.81 -32.92
C LEU A 143 11.73 -20.88 -32.25
N GLY A 144 11.85 -21.62 -31.13
CA GLY A 144 13.10 -21.76 -30.39
C GLY A 144 13.59 -20.45 -29.77
N THR A 145 14.88 -20.15 -29.96
CA THR A 145 15.54 -18.93 -29.45
C THR A 145 15.18 -17.67 -30.25
N GLY A 146 14.39 -17.79 -31.32
CA GLY A 146 13.90 -16.65 -32.09
C GLY A 146 13.13 -15.66 -31.20
N ALA A 147 13.46 -14.39 -31.34
CA ALA A 147 12.76 -13.30 -30.66
C ALA A 147 11.29 -13.25 -31.12
N VAL A 148 10.38 -13.05 -30.16
CA VAL A 148 8.96 -12.90 -30.47
C VAL A 148 8.70 -11.44 -30.81
N LYS A 149 8.28 -11.19 -32.06
CA LYS A 149 7.93 -9.87 -32.56
C LYS A 149 6.72 -9.27 -31.83
N SER A 150 6.61 -7.95 -31.82
CA SER A 150 5.41 -7.26 -31.34
C SER A 150 4.20 -7.53 -32.25
N ALA A 151 3.00 -7.24 -31.74
CA ALA A 151 1.75 -7.37 -32.51
C ALA A 151 1.76 -6.52 -33.79
N ALA A 152 2.33 -5.30 -33.70
CA ALA A 152 2.44 -4.36 -34.82
C ALA A 152 3.42 -4.87 -35.89
N GLU A 153 4.61 -5.31 -35.50
CA GLU A 153 5.61 -5.86 -36.43
C GLU A 153 5.14 -7.16 -37.10
N ALA A 154 4.32 -7.94 -36.40
CA ALA A 154 3.71 -9.15 -36.96
C ALA A 154 2.47 -8.84 -37.81
N GLY A 155 1.92 -7.64 -37.77
CA GLY A 155 0.72 -7.24 -38.49
C GLY A 155 -0.53 -7.98 -38.01
N CYS A 156 -0.70 -8.16 -36.68
CA CYS A 156 -1.83 -8.91 -36.14
C CYS A 156 -3.19 -8.22 -36.34
N GLY A 157 -3.21 -6.89 -36.48
CA GLY A 157 -4.41 -6.12 -36.80
C GLY A 157 -5.41 -5.98 -35.66
N PHE A 158 -4.98 -6.23 -34.41
CA PHE A 158 -5.85 -6.14 -33.23
C PHE A 158 -6.07 -4.69 -32.80
N ASN A 159 -7.24 -4.43 -32.25
CA ASN A 159 -7.58 -3.20 -31.53
C ASN A 159 -8.14 -3.54 -30.14
N ALA A 160 -8.41 -2.52 -29.33
CA ALA A 160 -8.88 -2.68 -27.96
C ALA A 160 -10.25 -3.38 -27.83
N GLN A 161 -11.03 -3.44 -28.91
CA GLN A 161 -12.36 -4.05 -28.94
C GLN A 161 -12.35 -5.46 -29.56
N THR A 162 -11.20 -5.95 -30.01
CA THR A 162 -11.11 -7.27 -30.63
C THR A 162 -11.23 -8.33 -29.53
N PRO A 163 -12.19 -9.27 -29.60
CA PRO A 163 -12.35 -10.28 -28.56
C PRO A 163 -11.14 -11.23 -28.50
N VAL A 164 -10.79 -11.70 -27.30
CA VAL A 164 -9.62 -12.59 -27.11
C VAL A 164 -9.74 -13.87 -27.95
N GLU A 165 -10.94 -14.43 -28.06
CA GLU A 165 -11.22 -15.62 -28.85
C GLU A 165 -11.01 -15.37 -30.36
N GLU A 166 -11.32 -14.17 -30.85
CA GLU A 166 -11.06 -13.79 -32.24
C GLU A 166 -9.57 -13.55 -32.49
N MET A 167 -8.87 -12.91 -31.54
CA MET A 167 -7.41 -12.79 -31.60
C MET A 167 -6.73 -14.17 -31.67
N ALA A 168 -7.21 -15.13 -30.87
CA ALA A 168 -6.72 -16.50 -30.85
C ALA A 168 -6.92 -17.20 -32.21
N LYS A 169 -8.06 -16.99 -32.87
CA LYS A 169 -8.32 -17.52 -34.23
C LYS A 169 -7.34 -16.98 -35.25
N VAL A 170 -7.04 -15.67 -35.22
CA VAL A 170 -6.05 -15.06 -36.13
C VAL A 170 -4.67 -15.72 -35.96
N ALA A 171 -4.24 -15.92 -34.72
CA ALA A 171 -2.99 -16.63 -34.45
C ALA A 171 -3.01 -18.09 -34.93
N ALA A 172 -4.14 -18.79 -34.72
CA ALA A 172 -4.31 -20.17 -35.16
C ALA A 172 -4.25 -20.31 -36.69
N GLU A 173 -4.87 -19.38 -37.43
CA GLU A 173 -4.81 -19.37 -38.90
C GLU A 173 -3.40 -19.13 -39.43
N ARG A 174 -2.61 -18.28 -38.77
CA ARG A 174 -1.18 -18.11 -39.11
C ARG A 174 -0.39 -19.39 -38.86
N ALA A 175 -0.63 -20.05 -37.74
CA ALA A 175 0.01 -21.32 -37.42
C ALA A 175 -0.31 -22.41 -38.47
N LYS A 176 -1.55 -22.48 -38.95
CA LYS A 176 -1.96 -23.40 -40.03
C LYS A 176 -1.24 -23.11 -41.35
N LYS A 177 -0.98 -21.83 -41.64
CA LYS A 177 -0.23 -21.39 -42.85
C LYS A 177 1.28 -21.55 -42.73
N GLY A 178 1.79 -22.07 -41.61
CA GLY A 178 3.23 -22.22 -41.37
C GLY A 178 3.95 -20.94 -40.94
N ASP A 179 3.24 -19.81 -40.77
CA ASP A 179 3.79 -18.57 -40.23
C ASP A 179 4.00 -18.70 -38.71
N THR A 180 5.05 -19.43 -38.33
CA THR A 180 5.36 -19.71 -36.92
C THR A 180 5.65 -18.40 -36.16
N ALA A 181 6.46 -17.50 -36.73
CA ALA A 181 6.85 -16.26 -36.07
C ALA A 181 5.65 -15.33 -35.85
N GLY A 182 4.79 -15.16 -36.86
CA GLY A 182 3.57 -14.37 -36.74
C GLY A 182 2.52 -15.02 -35.85
N ALA A 183 2.40 -16.36 -35.87
CA ALA A 183 1.51 -17.08 -34.97
C ALA A 183 1.90 -16.88 -33.50
N VAL A 184 3.19 -16.99 -33.14
CA VAL A 184 3.66 -16.72 -31.78
C VAL A 184 3.38 -15.27 -31.38
N ALA A 185 3.70 -14.31 -32.26
CA ALA A 185 3.51 -12.90 -31.97
C ALA A 185 2.02 -12.55 -31.74
N CYS A 186 1.13 -13.02 -32.60
CA CYS A 186 -0.31 -12.76 -32.45
C CYS A 186 -0.92 -13.56 -31.29
N ALA A 187 -0.46 -14.78 -31.01
CA ALA A 187 -0.91 -15.51 -29.82
C ALA A 187 -0.48 -14.83 -28.53
N ARG A 188 0.76 -14.29 -28.47
CA ARG A 188 1.22 -13.49 -27.31
C ARG A 188 0.38 -12.22 -27.14
N ALA A 189 0.10 -11.51 -28.24
CA ALA A 189 -0.75 -10.32 -28.21
C ALA A 189 -2.18 -10.65 -27.75
N ALA A 190 -2.73 -11.79 -28.17
CA ALA A 190 -4.03 -12.27 -27.69
C ALA A 190 -4.06 -12.54 -26.18
N LEU A 191 -2.91 -12.89 -25.59
CA LEU A 191 -2.78 -13.17 -24.17
C LEU A 191 -2.56 -11.91 -23.33
N GLU A 192 -2.16 -10.77 -23.90
CA GLU A 192 -1.92 -9.53 -23.14
C GLU A 192 -3.04 -9.18 -22.15
N PRO A 193 -4.33 -9.09 -22.54
CA PRO A 193 -5.42 -8.82 -21.59
C PRO A 193 -5.66 -9.96 -20.59
N VAL A 194 -5.23 -11.18 -20.92
CA VAL A 194 -5.36 -12.39 -20.09
C VAL A 194 -4.33 -12.37 -18.96
N LEU A 195 -3.12 -11.85 -19.20
CA LEU A 195 -2.07 -11.78 -18.17
C LEU A 195 -2.50 -10.93 -16.98
N ASP A 196 -3.24 -9.84 -17.21
CA ASP A 196 -3.79 -9.01 -16.12
C ASP A 196 -4.83 -9.78 -15.29
N VAL A 197 -5.65 -10.60 -15.95
CA VAL A 197 -6.65 -11.46 -15.30
C VAL A 197 -5.96 -12.54 -14.46
N GLU A 198 -4.91 -13.17 -15.00
CA GLU A 198 -4.12 -14.18 -14.30
C GLU A 198 -3.39 -13.59 -13.10
N VAL A 199 -2.76 -12.42 -13.23
CA VAL A 199 -2.14 -11.71 -12.10
C VAL A 199 -3.17 -11.39 -11.01
N MET A 200 -4.35 -10.89 -11.39
CA MET A 200 -5.42 -10.63 -10.44
C MET A 200 -5.90 -11.93 -9.75
N ARG A 201 -6.00 -13.03 -10.50
CA ARG A 201 -6.33 -14.34 -9.93
C ARG A 201 -5.27 -14.83 -8.96
N ALA A 202 -3.98 -14.69 -9.29
CA ALA A 202 -2.89 -15.03 -8.39
C ALA A 202 -2.98 -14.22 -7.08
N ASN A 203 -3.26 -12.92 -7.16
CA ASN A 203 -3.47 -12.09 -5.98
C ASN A 203 -4.72 -12.51 -5.18
N ALA A 204 -5.82 -12.86 -5.86
CA ALA A 204 -7.03 -13.37 -5.19
C ALA A 204 -6.75 -14.68 -4.46
N LEU A 205 -5.98 -15.60 -5.07
CA LEU A 205 -5.54 -16.85 -4.44
C LEU A 205 -4.69 -16.58 -3.19
N MET A 206 -3.79 -15.59 -3.24
CA MET A 206 -3.03 -15.18 -2.05
C MET A 206 -3.94 -14.68 -0.93
N LEU A 207 -4.94 -13.85 -1.24
CA LEU A 207 -5.91 -13.34 -0.26
C LEU A 207 -6.78 -14.45 0.34
N THR A 208 -7.03 -15.52 -0.42
CA THR A 208 -7.75 -16.72 0.05
C THR A 208 -6.81 -17.81 0.58
N SER A 209 -5.55 -17.47 0.89
CA SER A 209 -4.54 -18.36 1.48
C SER A 209 -4.11 -19.56 0.62
N ASP A 210 -4.32 -19.53 -0.70
CA ASP A 210 -3.80 -20.53 -1.65
C ASP A 210 -2.50 -20.05 -2.31
N ALA A 211 -1.42 -20.03 -1.51
CA ALA A 211 -0.09 -19.68 -2.00
C ALA A 211 0.46 -20.63 -3.10
N PRO A 212 0.31 -21.96 -3.02
CA PRO A 212 0.75 -22.86 -4.09
C PRO A 212 0.02 -22.59 -5.41
N GLY A 213 -1.29 -22.35 -5.36
CA GLY A 213 -2.07 -21.95 -6.52
C GLY A 213 -1.59 -20.63 -7.11
N ALA A 214 -1.39 -19.60 -6.28
CA ALA A 214 -0.90 -18.30 -6.71
C ALA A 214 0.49 -18.38 -7.40
N LEU A 215 1.44 -19.13 -6.82
CA LEU A 215 2.76 -19.35 -7.43
C LEU A 215 2.65 -19.94 -8.84
N LYS A 216 1.83 -20.97 -9.00
CA LYS A 216 1.62 -21.62 -10.30
C LYS A 216 1.07 -20.64 -11.34
N VAL A 217 0.18 -19.74 -10.93
CA VAL A 217 -0.41 -18.74 -11.84
C VAL A 217 0.64 -17.69 -12.23
N PHE A 218 1.41 -17.15 -11.28
CA PHE A 218 2.49 -16.21 -11.61
C PHE A 218 3.56 -16.84 -12.52
N GLU A 219 3.93 -18.09 -12.29
CA GLU A 219 4.84 -18.83 -13.17
C GLU A 219 4.28 -18.95 -14.59
N GLY A 220 2.98 -19.24 -14.72
CA GLY A 220 2.29 -19.26 -16.02
C GLY A 220 2.27 -17.91 -16.73
N VAL A 221 2.14 -16.80 -15.99
CA VAL A 221 2.25 -15.44 -16.56
C VAL A 221 3.67 -15.21 -17.09
N LEU A 222 4.69 -15.57 -16.31
CA LEU A 222 6.10 -15.37 -16.67
C LEU A 222 6.57 -16.27 -17.81
N GLU A 223 5.91 -17.40 -18.06
CA GLU A 223 6.16 -18.24 -19.24
C GLU A 223 5.78 -17.52 -20.56
N VAL A 224 4.78 -16.63 -20.51
CA VAL A 224 4.32 -15.84 -21.67
C VAL A 224 5.03 -14.49 -21.75
N ALA A 225 5.15 -13.82 -20.61
CA ALA A 225 5.76 -12.51 -20.47
C ALA A 225 6.82 -12.52 -19.35
N PRO A 226 8.08 -12.92 -19.65
CA PRO A 226 9.13 -13.04 -18.65
C PRO A 226 9.47 -11.75 -17.90
N SER A 227 9.13 -10.60 -18.49
CA SER A 227 9.31 -9.28 -17.91
C SER A 227 8.01 -8.71 -17.33
N ASN A 228 6.94 -9.48 -17.12
CA ASN A 228 5.71 -8.96 -16.51
C ASN A 228 6.01 -8.47 -15.08
N ALA A 229 5.72 -7.18 -14.83
CA ALA A 229 6.10 -6.50 -13.60
C ALA A 229 5.45 -7.14 -12.36
N ASP A 230 4.14 -7.35 -12.40
CA ASP A 230 3.39 -7.86 -11.25
C ASP A 230 3.68 -9.32 -10.97
N ALA A 231 3.85 -10.14 -12.00
CA ALA A 231 4.19 -11.54 -11.81
C ALA A 231 5.63 -11.74 -11.31
N LEU A 232 6.60 -10.95 -11.78
CA LEU A 232 7.97 -10.99 -11.26
C LEU A 232 7.99 -10.63 -9.78
N PHE A 233 7.37 -9.51 -9.42
CA PHE A 233 7.35 -9.03 -8.03
C PHE A 233 6.55 -9.97 -7.13
N GLY A 234 5.34 -10.35 -7.55
CA GLY A 234 4.42 -11.21 -6.80
C GLY A 234 4.99 -12.61 -6.55
N ARG A 235 5.52 -13.28 -7.58
CA ARG A 235 6.17 -14.59 -7.43
C ARG A 235 7.36 -14.53 -6.49
N SER A 236 8.24 -13.54 -6.66
CA SER A 236 9.44 -13.40 -5.83
C SER A 236 9.11 -13.14 -4.36
N ALA A 237 8.16 -12.26 -4.07
CA ALA A 237 7.68 -12.03 -2.71
C ALA A 237 7.10 -13.31 -2.10
N LEU A 238 6.25 -14.01 -2.86
CA LEU A 238 5.59 -15.21 -2.38
C LEU A 238 6.58 -16.36 -2.11
N LEU A 239 7.59 -16.55 -2.97
CA LEU A 239 8.68 -17.51 -2.74
C LEU A 239 9.48 -17.16 -1.49
N TYR A 240 9.85 -15.89 -1.32
CA TYR A 240 10.60 -15.44 -0.15
C TYR A 240 9.83 -15.71 1.15
N GLU A 241 8.53 -15.45 1.16
CA GLU A 241 7.69 -15.58 2.36
C GLU A 241 7.34 -17.02 2.70
N THR A 242 6.97 -17.81 1.69
CA THR A 242 6.44 -19.17 1.92
C THR A 242 7.52 -20.23 1.87
N ARG A 243 8.69 -19.92 1.26
CA ARG A 243 9.80 -20.85 1.08
C ARG A 243 11.12 -20.27 1.56
N GLY A 244 11.07 -19.52 2.66
CA GLY A 244 12.24 -18.86 3.27
C GLY A 244 13.37 -19.78 3.74
N GLU A 245 13.16 -21.10 3.81
CA GLU A 245 14.19 -22.09 4.13
C GLU A 245 14.74 -22.83 2.89
N ASP A 246 14.04 -22.74 1.76
CA ASP A 246 14.47 -23.37 0.51
C ASP A 246 15.43 -22.43 -0.21
N VAL A 247 16.73 -22.71 -0.13
CA VAL A 247 17.80 -21.92 -0.76
C VAL A 247 17.58 -21.77 -2.28
N LYS A 248 17.01 -22.76 -2.96
CA LYS A 248 16.70 -22.64 -4.40
C LYS A 248 15.57 -21.66 -4.63
N ALA A 249 14.51 -21.73 -3.83
CA ALA A 249 13.40 -20.79 -3.90
C ALA A 249 13.84 -19.35 -3.58
N LEU A 250 14.72 -19.18 -2.59
CA LEU A 250 15.35 -17.89 -2.26
C LEU A 250 16.18 -17.35 -3.43
N HIS A 251 16.98 -18.19 -4.06
CA HIS A 251 17.74 -17.82 -5.26
C HIS A 251 16.81 -17.32 -6.37
N THR A 252 15.76 -18.09 -6.70
CA THR A 252 14.76 -17.70 -7.69
C THR A 252 14.00 -16.42 -7.30
N ALA A 253 13.73 -16.22 -6.01
CA ALA A 253 13.11 -14.99 -5.52
C ALA A 253 14.03 -13.78 -5.75
N ARG A 254 15.31 -13.90 -5.41
CA ARG A 254 16.34 -12.86 -5.64
C ARG A 254 16.43 -12.50 -7.12
N GLU A 255 16.62 -13.50 -7.99
CA GLU A 255 16.69 -13.29 -9.44
C GLU A 255 15.45 -12.60 -9.99
N GLY A 256 14.25 -12.95 -9.49
CA GLY A 256 13.02 -12.30 -9.93
C GLY A 256 12.91 -10.83 -9.49
N PHE A 257 13.40 -10.46 -8.29
CA PHE A 257 13.46 -9.05 -7.89
C PHE A 257 14.50 -8.25 -8.69
N GLU A 258 15.63 -8.86 -9.02
CA GLU A 258 16.65 -8.25 -9.89
C GLU A 258 16.13 -8.07 -11.32
N ALA A 259 15.47 -9.10 -11.87
CA ALA A 259 14.82 -9.04 -13.17
C ALA A 259 13.72 -7.97 -13.21
N PHE A 260 12.94 -7.82 -12.13
CA PHE A 260 11.96 -6.75 -12.00
C PHE A 260 12.64 -5.38 -12.08
N ALA A 261 13.67 -5.14 -11.25
CA ALA A 261 14.35 -3.86 -11.19
C ALA A 261 15.03 -3.49 -12.53
N MET A 262 15.57 -4.49 -13.23
CA MET A 262 16.20 -4.33 -14.54
C MET A 262 15.17 -4.04 -15.64
N ALA A 263 14.05 -4.76 -15.66
CA ALA A 263 13.01 -4.58 -16.67
C ALA A 263 12.16 -3.32 -16.46
N HIS A 264 12.02 -2.85 -15.21
CA HIS A 264 11.12 -1.76 -14.82
C HIS A 264 11.82 -0.66 -14.02
N PRO A 265 12.91 -0.04 -14.50
CA PRO A 265 13.69 0.92 -13.70
C PRO A 265 12.89 2.14 -13.22
N GLY A 266 11.83 2.54 -13.96
CA GLY A 266 10.96 3.66 -13.59
C GLY A 266 9.80 3.31 -12.65
N SER A 267 9.63 2.04 -12.25
CA SER A 267 8.55 1.66 -11.35
C SER A 267 8.78 2.22 -9.93
N PRO A 268 7.72 2.70 -9.24
CA PRO A 268 7.83 3.11 -7.84
C PRO A 268 8.24 1.95 -6.90
N ARG A 269 8.06 0.69 -7.35
CA ARG A 269 8.48 -0.51 -6.60
C ARG A 269 9.96 -0.85 -6.79
N THR A 270 10.68 -0.23 -7.71
CA THR A 270 12.09 -0.59 -8.02
C THR A 270 13.04 -0.41 -6.83
N PRO A 271 12.98 0.68 -6.05
CA PRO A 271 13.80 0.79 -4.84
C PRO A 271 13.51 -0.33 -3.82
N LEU A 272 12.25 -0.73 -3.69
CA LEU A 272 11.84 -1.84 -2.83
C LEU A 272 12.35 -3.18 -3.37
N ALA A 273 12.20 -3.45 -4.67
CA ALA A 273 12.70 -4.67 -5.30
C ALA A 273 14.21 -4.81 -5.11
N ASN A 274 14.99 -3.74 -5.32
CA ASN A 274 16.44 -3.73 -5.06
C ASN A 274 16.77 -4.04 -3.59
N LYS A 275 16.00 -3.48 -2.64
CA LYS A 275 16.18 -3.77 -1.22
C LYS A 275 15.88 -5.23 -0.89
N LEU A 276 14.78 -5.76 -1.43
CA LEU A 276 14.37 -7.15 -1.24
C LEU A 276 15.38 -8.11 -1.88
N ALA A 277 15.84 -7.88 -3.10
CA ALA A 277 16.89 -8.68 -3.75
C ALA A 277 18.14 -8.82 -2.86
N ARG A 278 18.64 -7.71 -2.30
CA ARG A 278 19.78 -7.74 -1.37
C ARG A 278 19.48 -8.56 -0.11
N MET A 279 18.32 -8.33 0.51
CA MET A 279 17.91 -9.06 1.71
C MET A 279 17.79 -10.56 1.46
N VAL A 280 17.10 -10.96 0.39
CA VAL A 280 16.97 -12.37 -0.01
C VAL A 280 18.35 -12.96 -0.27
N GLY A 281 19.26 -12.23 -0.90
CA GLY A 281 20.63 -12.67 -1.13
C GLY A 281 21.43 -12.91 0.15
N GLU A 282 21.20 -12.14 1.22
CA GLU A 282 21.79 -12.43 2.53
C GLU A 282 21.19 -13.67 3.17
N VAL A 283 19.87 -13.85 3.06
CA VAL A 283 19.16 -15.02 3.58
C VAL A 283 19.60 -16.30 2.87
N GLU A 284 19.74 -16.25 1.55
CA GLU A 284 20.30 -17.31 0.72
C GLU A 284 21.73 -17.67 1.14
N LYS A 285 22.61 -16.67 1.33
CA LYS A 285 24.00 -16.87 1.78
C LYS A 285 24.09 -17.50 3.17
N ALA A 286 23.18 -17.15 4.07
CA ALA A 286 23.10 -17.77 5.38
C ALA A 286 22.55 -19.21 5.34
N GLY A 287 22.01 -19.64 4.18
CA GLY A 287 21.45 -20.97 3.98
C GLY A 287 20.04 -21.14 4.55
N GLY A 288 19.24 -20.06 4.54
CA GLY A 288 17.85 -20.06 4.99
C GLY A 288 17.55 -18.95 5.99
N MET A 289 16.26 -18.61 6.11
CA MET A 289 15.75 -17.55 6.98
C MET A 289 16.13 -17.78 8.44
N THR A 290 15.99 -19.01 8.93
CA THR A 290 16.31 -19.37 10.33
C THR A 290 17.78 -19.09 10.65
N LYS A 291 18.70 -19.51 9.77
CA LYS A 291 20.13 -19.26 9.97
C LYS A 291 20.48 -17.78 9.84
N TRP A 292 19.88 -17.09 8.89
CA TRP A 292 20.07 -15.65 8.74
C TRP A 292 19.63 -14.90 10.01
N GLN A 293 18.47 -15.23 10.57
CA GLN A 293 17.99 -14.66 11.83
C GLN A 293 18.95 -14.94 12.98
N ALA A 294 19.51 -16.16 13.07
CA ALA A 294 20.52 -16.52 14.07
C ALA A 294 21.81 -15.70 13.91
N THR A 295 22.32 -15.52 12.68
CA THR A 295 23.50 -14.66 12.43
C THR A 295 23.24 -13.22 12.85
N ARG A 296 22.04 -12.70 12.56
CA ARG A 296 21.65 -11.35 12.98
C ARG A 296 21.49 -11.25 14.50
N ALA A 297 21.04 -12.31 15.18
CA ALA A 297 20.97 -12.37 16.63
C ALA A 297 22.35 -12.33 17.28
N GLU A 298 23.31 -13.06 16.72
CA GLU A 298 24.69 -13.03 17.19
C GLU A 298 25.35 -11.67 16.93
N ASP A 299 25.15 -11.07 15.75
CA ASP A 299 25.60 -9.70 15.46
C ASP A 299 24.99 -8.66 16.42
N ARG A 300 23.75 -8.88 16.87
CA ARG A 300 23.11 -8.04 17.89
C ARG A 300 23.79 -8.23 19.24
N ARG A 301 24.05 -9.48 19.64
CA ARG A 301 24.75 -9.81 20.89
C ARG A 301 26.14 -9.18 20.93
N ILE A 302 26.96 -9.35 19.89
CA ILE A 302 28.31 -8.80 19.81
C ILE A 302 28.30 -7.26 19.92
N ARG A 303 27.36 -6.60 19.25
CA ARG A 303 27.22 -5.13 19.34
C ARG A 303 26.82 -4.68 20.74
N ALA A 304 25.90 -5.38 21.40
CA ALA A 304 25.52 -5.09 22.78
C ALA A 304 26.70 -5.24 23.74
N THR A 305 27.49 -6.31 23.64
CA THR A 305 28.69 -6.51 24.47
C THR A 305 29.74 -5.42 24.23
N LYS A 306 29.92 -4.98 22.98
CA LYS A 306 30.86 -3.90 22.65
C LYS A 306 30.41 -2.54 23.22
N LEU A 307 29.10 -2.29 23.26
CA LEU A 307 28.54 -1.07 23.85
C LEU A 307 28.69 -1.08 25.38
N ASP A 308 28.50 -2.23 26.03
CA ASP A 308 28.69 -2.41 27.48
C ASP A 308 30.17 -2.19 27.89
N LEU A 309 31.11 -2.73 27.12
CA LEU A 309 32.55 -2.49 27.30
C LEU A 309 32.95 -1.01 27.16
N GLN A 310 32.25 -0.24 26.31
CA GLN A 310 32.46 1.21 26.19
C GLN A 310 31.89 1.98 27.39
N HIS A 311 30.83 1.50 28.04
CA HIS A 311 30.26 2.11 29.25
C HIS A 311 30.98 1.69 30.55
N GLN A 312 31.72 0.59 30.54
CA GLN A 312 32.55 0.12 31.66
C GLN A 312 33.98 0.71 31.69
N SER A 313 34.29 1.68 30.81
CA SER A 313 35.53 2.47 30.96
C SER A 313 35.47 3.30 32.25
N PRO A 314 36.44 3.17 33.18
CA PRO A 314 36.32 3.77 34.50
C PRO A 314 36.31 5.29 34.42
N LEU A 315 35.29 5.89 35.03
CA LEU A 315 35.21 7.29 35.46
C LEU A 315 36.29 7.58 36.52
N MET A 316 37.56 7.52 36.14
CA MET A 316 38.69 7.88 37.02
C MET A 316 39.67 8.78 36.26
N ALA A 317 39.25 10.01 36.03
CA ALA A 317 40.14 11.18 35.86
C ALA A 317 39.33 12.49 35.94
N ARG A 318 38.60 12.69 37.04
CA ARG A 318 38.10 14.03 37.40
C ARG A 318 39.18 14.72 38.23
N GLY A 319 40.11 15.39 37.55
CA GLY A 319 41.05 16.32 38.19
C GLY A 319 40.30 17.56 38.72
N PRO A 320 40.81 18.22 39.77
CA PRO A 320 40.08 19.30 40.42
C PRO A 320 40.02 20.55 39.54
N MET A 321 38.83 21.15 39.50
CA MET A 321 38.58 22.47 38.94
C MET A 321 39.49 23.53 39.58
N GLN A 322 40.35 24.14 38.78
CA GLN A 322 40.91 25.47 39.06
C GLN A 322 40.89 26.29 37.77
N GLY A 323 40.33 27.50 37.89
CA GLY A 323 39.73 28.25 36.81
C GLY A 323 40.69 28.91 35.83
N ALA A 324 40.14 29.28 34.68
CA ALA A 324 40.41 30.54 34.00
C ALA A 324 39.48 30.71 32.78
N ALA A 325 38.83 31.87 32.73
CA ALA A 325 38.48 32.66 31.55
C ALA A 325 37.56 32.07 30.47
N ALA A 326 36.34 32.63 30.42
CA ALA A 326 35.70 32.97 29.15
C ALA A 326 36.60 33.97 28.38
N PRO A 327 36.57 34.00 27.04
CA PRO A 327 35.48 34.73 26.37
C PRO A 327 35.03 34.12 25.03
N GLY A 328 33.82 34.48 24.60
CA GLY A 328 33.45 34.36 23.18
C GLY A 328 31.99 34.02 22.94
N ALA A 329 31.11 35.00 23.19
CA ALA A 329 29.78 35.00 22.59
C ALA A 329 29.93 35.12 21.06
N GLY A 330 29.53 34.06 20.34
CA GLY A 330 29.32 34.05 18.90
C GLY A 330 27.88 33.63 18.64
N SER A 331 27.03 34.64 18.44
CA SER A 331 25.65 34.52 18.00
C SER A 331 25.57 33.99 16.57
N GLY A 332 24.59 33.12 16.30
CA GLY A 332 23.98 32.95 14.98
C GLY A 332 24.10 31.55 14.38
N GLY A 333 22.99 30.82 14.32
CA GLY A 333 22.86 29.66 13.44
C GLY A 333 21.87 28.60 13.94
N ASP A 334 20.59 28.80 13.64
CA ASP A 334 19.57 27.76 13.68
C ASP A 334 20.01 26.49 12.93
N ASN A 335 19.93 25.35 13.62
CA ASN A 335 19.51 24.05 13.07
C ASN A 335 19.51 23.00 14.18
N THR A 336 18.49 23.02 15.04
CA THR A 336 18.17 21.83 15.86
C THR A 336 17.47 20.79 14.97
N ALA A 337 18.22 20.20 14.04
CA ALA A 337 17.83 18.93 13.46
C ALA A 337 17.92 17.88 14.57
N ALA A 338 16.77 17.33 14.97
CA ALA A 338 16.73 16.16 15.84
C ALA A 338 17.62 15.06 15.23
N PRO A 339 18.37 14.29 16.03
CA PRO A 339 19.21 13.23 15.51
C PRO A 339 18.34 12.26 14.70
N THR A 340 18.60 12.19 13.39
CA THR A 340 17.91 11.26 12.50
C THR A 340 18.36 9.85 12.85
N ILE A 341 17.49 9.11 13.53
CA ILE A 341 17.66 7.68 13.79
C ILE A 341 17.75 6.99 12.42
N SER A 342 18.85 6.28 12.16
CA SER A 342 19.05 5.61 10.87
C SER A 342 18.01 4.49 10.70
N GLN A 343 17.65 4.17 9.46
CA GLN A 343 16.70 3.08 9.18
C GLN A 343 17.16 1.74 9.77
N GLU A 344 18.47 1.55 9.89
CA GLU A 344 19.09 0.41 10.57
C GLU A 344 18.92 0.46 12.09
N THR A 345 18.98 1.64 12.73
CA THR A 345 18.69 1.76 14.17
C THR A 345 17.20 1.55 14.46
N MET A 346 16.31 2.02 13.58
CA MET A 346 14.87 1.74 13.70
C MET A 346 14.56 0.25 13.53
N GLN A 347 15.18 -0.43 12.55
CA GLN A 347 15.05 -1.89 12.41
C GLN A 347 15.71 -2.66 13.56
N ALA A 348 16.78 -2.13 14.16
CA ALA A 348 17.39 -2.73 15.35
C ALA A 348 16.49 -2.62 16.58
N MET A 349 15.78 -1.50 16.75
CA MET A 349 14.81 -1.28 17.83
C MET A 349 13.54 -2.12 17.68
N GLN A 350 13.05 -2.32 16.44
CA GLN A 350 11.88 -3.17 16.17
C GLN A 350 12.15 -4.68 16.31
N ASN A 351 13.43 -5.10 16.36
CA ASN A 351 13.86 -6.49 16.48
C ASN A 351 14.44 -6.82 17.87
N VAL A 352 14.20 -5.97 18.87
CA VAL A 352 14.51 -6.27 20.27
C VAL A 352 13.55 -7.36 20.74
N GLU A 353 14.07 -8.44 21.33
CA GLU A 353 13.22 -9.47 21.93
C GLU A 353 12.44 -8.85 23.11
N HIS A 354 11.12 -8.91 23.03
CA HIS A 354 10.21 -8.45 24.09
C HIS A 354 10.22 -9.46 25.23
N THR A 355 11.28 -9.44 26.05
CA THR A 355 11.30 -10.23 27.27
C THR A 355 10.26 -9.67 28.24
N PRO A 356 9.68 -10.50 29.14
CA PRO A 356 8.74 -10.03 30.15
C PRO A 356 9.29 -8.88 31.01
N GLU A 357 10.60 -8.88 31.27
CA GLU A 357 11.29 -7.84 32.05
C GLU A 357 11.37 -6.51 31.29
N LEU A 358 11.68 -6.55 29.99
CA LEU A 358 11.68 -5.36 29.15
C LEU A 358 10.26 -4.81 29.02
N GLU A 359 9.26 -5.66 28.82
CA GLU A 359 7.87 -5.24 28.75
C GLU A 359 7.39 -4.59 30.05
N ALA A 360 7.78 -5.13 31.20
CA ALA A 360 7.50 -4.51 32.50
C ALA A 360 8.16 -3.13 32.60
N GLN A 361 9.42 -2.99 32.20
CA GLN A 361 10.14 -1.72 32.23
C GLN A 361 9.52 -0.67 31.28
N LEU A 362 9.16 -1.07 30.07
CA LEU A 362 8.49 -0.19 29.13
C LEU A 362 7.13 0.23 29.68
N THR A 363 6.37 -0.68 30.30
CA THR A 363 5.07 -0.38 30.91
C THR A 363 5.21 0.64 32.03
N GLN A 364 6.19 0.45 32.91
CA GLN A 364 6.53 1.41 33.95
C GLN A 364 6.91 2.78 33.36
N THR A 365 7.64 2.80 32.25
CA THR A 365 8.04 4.06 31.57
C THR A 365 6.83 4.79 30.98
N VAL A 366 5.84 4.05 30.44
CA VAL A 366 4.58 4.63 29.95
C VAL A 366 3.76 5.19 31.10
N GLU A 367 3.65 4.46 32.21
CA GLU A 367 2.92 4.92 33.40
C GLU A 367 3.54 6.18 34.00
N GLN A 368 4.88 6.25 34.05
CA GLN A 368 5.61 7.47 34.42
C GLN A 368 5.31 8.63 33.47
N GLY A 369 5.27 8.37 32.15
CA GLY A 369 4.88 9.38 31.17
C GLY A 369 3.47 9.93 31.41
N GLU A 370 2.53 9.08 31.78
CA GLU A 370 1.15 9.47 32.11
C GLU A 370 1.07 10.25 33.44
N ASP A 371 1.86 9.87 34.44
CA ASP A 371 1.98 10.67 35.69
C ASP A 371 2.52 12.07 35.37
N LEU A 372 3.58 12.15 34.58
CA LEU A 372 4.17 13.41 34.16
C LEU A 372 3.18 14.28 33.38
N LEU A 373 2.40 13.67 32.48
CA LEU A 373 1.31 14.34 31.77
C LEU A 373 0.26 14.93 32.71
N ALA A 374 -0.22 14.14 33.68
CA ALA A 374 -1.24 14.58 34.64
C ALA A 374 -0.73 15.75 35.53
N HIS A 375 0.58 15.84 35.74
CA HIS A 375 1.22 16.95 36.47
C HIS A 375 1.63 18.12 35.55
N GLY A 376 1.29 18.09 34.26
CA GLY A 376 1.64 19.13 33.29
C GLY A 376 3.13 19.20 32.95
N ARG A 377 3.92 18.18 33.28
CA ARG A 377 5.37 18.08 33.00
C ARG A 377 5.60 17.53 31.60
N TYR A 378 5.16 18.28 30.60
CA TYR A 378 5.07 17.80 29.22
C TYR A 378 6.43 17.49 28.58
N ASP A 379 7.50 18.23 28.88
CA ASP A 379 8.83 17.95 28.30
C ASP A 379 9.39 16.60 28.78
N GLU A 380 9.12 16.22 30.03
CA GLU A 380 9.58 14.96 30.61
C GLU A 380 8.70 13.79 30.15
N ALA A 381 7.38 14.00 30.06
CA ALA A 381 6.48 13.05 29.43
C ALA A 381 6.91 12.75 27.97
N LEU A 382 7.33 13.79 27.24
CA LEU A 382 7.80 13.64 25.86
C LEU A 382 9.05 12.76 25.78
N ALA A 383 9.97 12.91 26.72
CA ALA A 383 11.16 12.07 26.82
C ALA A 383 10.79 10.60 27.08
N ALA A 384 9.88 10.35 28.04
CA ALA A 384 9.41 9.01 28.37
C ALA A 384 8.75 8.32 27.16
N TYR A 385 7.83 8.99 26.46
CA TYR A 385 7.19 8.40 25.29
C TYR A 385 8.13 8.21 24.11
N ARG A 386 9.12 9.10 23.91
CA ARG A 386 10.14 8.92 22.87
C ARG A 386 11.05 7.73 23.12
N GLN A 387 11.26 7.37 24.39
CA GLN A 387 12.04 6.18 24.75
C GLN A 387 11.26 4.90 24.44
N VAL A 388 9.95 4.89 24.65
CA VAL A 388 9.10 3.71 24.44
C VAL A 388 8.72 3.52 22.97
N MET A 389 8.44 4.60 22.24
CA MET A 389 7.89 4.57 20.87
C MET A 389 8.65 3.66 19.89
N PRO A 390 9.99 3.65 19.83
CA PRO A 390 10.73 2.80 18.90
C PRO A 390 10.61 1.30 19.21
N LEU A 391 10.35 0.96 20.48
CA LEU A 391 10.27 -0.40 20.98
C LEU A 391 8.82 -0.89 21.01
N ARG A 392 7.86 -0.02 21.33
CA ARG A 392 6.43 -0.34 21.42
C ARG A 392 5.56 0.82 20.93
N PRO A 393 5.29 0.90 19.61
CA PRO A 393 4.46 1.95 19.02
C PRO A 393 2.96 1.60 19.07
N ASP A 394 2.45 1.22 20.24
CA ASP A 394 1.04 0.87 20.44
C ASP A 394 0.13 2.12 20.56
N GLY A 395 -1.18 1.90 20.64
CA GLY A 395 -2.18 2.98 20.72
C GLY A 395 -1.99 3.87 21.94
N ARG A 396 -1.65 3.29 23.10
CA ARG A 396 -1.44 4.01 24.37
C ARG A 396 -0.26 4.97 24.29
N VAL A 397 0.88 4.51 23.75
CA VAL A 397 2.10 5.33 23.59
C VAL A 397 1.88 6.42 22.55
N LYS A 398 1.16 6.14 21.45
CA LYS A 398 0.80 7.13 20.42
C LYS A 398 -0.12 8.21 20.97
N ALA A 399 -1.15 7.84 21.73
CA ALA A 399 -2.07 8.77 22.37
C ALA A 399 -1.32 9.69 23.36
N GLY A 400 -0.47 9.10 24.22
CA GLY A 400 0.35 9.85 25.18
C GLY A 400 1.29 10.84 24.52
N LEU A 401 2.02 10.41 23.48
CA LEU A 401 2.91 11.28 22.72
C LEU A 401 2.15 12.42 22.02
N ALA A 402 1.02 12.11 21.38
CA ALA A 402 0.20 13.09 20.69
C ALA A 402 -0.32 14.17 21.67
N TRP A 403 -0.87 13.75 22.81
CA TRP A 403 -1.38 14.68 23.82
C TRP A 403 -0.27 15.53 24.44
N THR A 404 0.92 14.94 24.65
CA THR A 404 2.10 15.67 25.13
C THR A 404 2.51 16.78 24.16
N LEU A 405 2.53 16.50 22.86
CA LEU A 405 2.89 17.50 21.84
C LEU A 405 1.84 18.61 21.72
N VAL A 406 0.56 18.28 21.92
CA VAL A 406 -0.53 19.27 22.02
C VAL A 406 -0.32 20.18 23.24
N GLY A 407 -0.03 19.61 24.41
CA GLY A 407 0.26 20.37 25.63
C GLY A 407 1.47 21.29 25.51
N LEU A 408 2.49 20.88 24.74
CA LEU A 408 3.68 21.69 24.43
C LEU A 408 3.47 22.73 23.31
N GLY A 409 2.31 22.72 22.64
CA GLY A 409 2.06 23.59 21.48
C GLY A 409 3.06 23.40 20.34
N LYS A 410 3.60 22.19 20.14
CA LYS A 410 4.59 21.96 19.07
C LYS A 410 3.90 22.02 17.70
N PRO A 411 4.55 22.58 16.66
CA PRO A 411 3.99 22.63 15.30
C PRO A 411 3.61 21.27 14.70
N THR A 412 4.22 20.18 15.18
CA THR A 412 3.92 18.81 14.73
C THR A 412 2.74 18.17 15.45
N ALA A 413 2.15 18.83 16.45
CA ALA A 413 1.13 18.25 17.32
C ALA A 413 -0.10 17.77 16.54
N ASP A 414 -0.62 18.55 15.60
CA ASP A 414 -1.83 18.18 14.86
C ASP A 414 -1.62 16.98 13.93
N ARG A 415 -0.42 16.84 13.35
CA ARG A 415 -0.08 15.65 12.53
C ARG A 415 -0.02 14.39 13.39
N VAL A 416 0.67 14.45 14.53
CA VAL A 416 0.83 13.29 15.42
C VAL A 416 -0.51 12.94 16.08
N TRP A 417 -1.32 13.94 16.42
CA TRP A 417 -2.69 13.79 16.89
C TRP A 417 -3.58 13.10 15.86
N GLY A 418 -3.54 13.55 14.59
CA GLY A 418 -4.29 12.91 13.51
C GLY A 418 -3.96 11.43 13.37
N VAL A 419 -2.67 11.07 13.45
CA VAL A 419 -2.23 9.66 13.41
C VAL A 419 -2.75 8.86 14.60
N ALA A 420 -2.67 9.41 15.82
CA ALA A 420 -3.16 8.72 17.01
C ALA A 420 -4.66 8.44 16.91
N VAL A 421 -5.46 9.48 16.60
CA VAL A 421 -6.92 9.38 16.49
C VAL A 421 -7.37 8.50 15.33
N SER A 422 -6.71 8.54 14.17
CA SER A 422 -7.06 7.68 13.04
C SER A 422 -6.70 6.22 13.27
N SER A 423 -5.64 5.96 14.04
CA SER A 423 -5.15 4.60 14.30
C SER A 423 -5.91 3.89 15.41
N ASP A 424 -6.16 4.58 16.53
CA ASP A 424 -6.82 4.02 17.70
C ASP A 424 -7.47 5.15 18.55
N PRO A 425 -8.68 5.59 18.20
CA PRO A 425 -9.38 6.62 18.97
C PRO A 425 -9.79 6.13 20.37
N ALA A 426 -9.86 4.81 20.59
CA ALA A 426 -10.18 4.25 21.90
C ALA A 426 -9.02 4.36 22.90
N ALA A 427 -7.77 4.20 22.44
CA ALA A 427 -6.60 4.48 23.26
C ALA A 427 -6.52 5.96 23.69
N VAL A 428 -6.96 6.88 22.83
CA VAL A 428 -7.05 8.32 23.17
C VAL A 428 -8.10 8.55 24.26
N ASP A 429 -9.29 7.94 24.14
CA ASP A 429 -10.31 8.00 25.20
C ASP A 429 -9.79 7.42 26.53
N GLN A 430 -9.15 6.26 26.49
CA GLN A 430 -8.56 5.62 27.68
C GLN A 430 -7.50 6.51 28.34
N LEU A 431 -6.68 7.23 27.57
CA LEU A 431 -5.75 8.20 28.13
C LEU A 431 -6.49 9.32 28.89
N GLY A 432 -7.63 9.78 28.40
CA GLY A 432 -8.48 10.74 29.10
C GLY A 432 -8.96 10.20 30.46
N GLU A 433 -9.39 8.94 30.53
CA GLU A 433 -9.80 8.30 31.79
C GLU A 433 -8.61 8.16 32.75
N THR A 434 -7.44 7.83 32.23
CA THR A 434 -6.19 7.76 33.01
C THR A 434 -5.80 9.13 33.58
N LEU A 435 -5.89 10.20 32.79
CA LEU A 435 -5.61 11.57 33.28
C LEU A 435 -6.60 11.98 34.37
N LYS A 436 -7.89 11.68 34.18
CA LYS A 436 -8.93 11.94 35.17
C LYS A 436 -8.67 11.18 36.47
N SER A 437 -8.33 9.89 36.40
CA SER A 437 -8.04 9.06 37.59
C SER A 437 -6.78 9.51 38.34
N LYS A 438 -5.80 10.07 37.61
CA LYS A 438 -4.59 10.70 38.16
C LYS A 438 -4.79 12.14 38.65
N GLY A 439 -6.02 12.66 38.61
CA GLY A 439 -6.40 13.97 39.15
C GLY A 439 -6.40 15.13 38.15
N ASP A 440 -5.93 14.92 36.91
CA ASP A 440 -5.98 15.92 35.84
C ASP A 440 -7.32 15.93 35.10
N THR A 441 -8.37 16.28 35.83
CA THR A 441 -9.74 16.36 35.28
C THR A 441 -9.83 17.42 34.18
N ARG A 442 -9.04 18.50 34.27
CA ARG A 442 -9.03 19.57 33.27
C ARG A 442 -8.39 19.10 31.96
N GLY A 443 -7.23 18.44 32.04
CA GLY A 443 -6.56 17.86 30.88
C GLY A 443 -7.37 16.74 30.24
N ALA A 444 -8.04 15.89 31.04
CA ALA A 444 -8.96 14.88 30.54
C ALA A 444 -10.12 15.49 29.71
N LYS A 445 -10.81 16.52 30.25
CA LYS A 445 -11.88 17.22 29.51
C LYS A 445 -11.36 17.88 28.23
N ALA A 446 -10.18 18.51 28.27
CA ALA A 446 -9.58 19.11 27.08
C ALA A 446 -9.22 18.06 26.01
N LEU A 447 -8.73 16.89 26.43
CA LEU A 447 -8.40 15.77 25.56
C LEU A 447 -9.65 15.22 24.88
N TRP A 448 -10.70 14.93 25.65
CA TRP A 448 -11.97 14.43 25.11
C TRP A 448 -12.64 15.44 24.19
N ALA A 449 -12.56 16.74 24.48
CA ALA A 449 -13.09 17.78 23.60
C ALA A 449 -12.35 17.80 22.25
N LYS A 450 -11.02 17.70 22.26
CA LYS A 450 -10.22 17.61 21.02
C LYS A 450 -10.51 16.29 20.28
N LEU A 451 -10.69 15.18 20.99
CA LEU A 451 -11.05 13.89 20.39
C LEU A 451 -12.43 13.95 19.72
N ALA A 452 -13.42 14.55 20.38
CA ALA A 452 -14.75 14.72 19.82
C ALA A 452 -14.76 15.61 18.57
N ALA A 453 -13.94 16.65 18.53
CA ALA A 453 -13.77 17.47 17.34
C ALA A 453 -13.04 16.74 16.19
N SER A 454 -12.13 15.83 16.51
CA SER A 454 -11.28 15.14 15.52
C SER A 454 -11.87 13.82 15.01
N ALA A 455 -12.77 13.19 15.79
CA ALA A 455 -13.43 11.93 15.46
C ALA A 455 -14.89 11.93 15.94
N PRO A 456 -15.78 12.69 15.26
CA PRO A 456 -17.18 12.85 15.68
C PRO A 456 -17.95 11.52 15.72
N ASP A 457 -17.68 10.61 14.78
CA ASP A 457 -18.33 9.29 14.71
C ASP A 457 -17.94 8.36 15.86
N TYR A 458 -16.70 8.49 16.35
CA TYR A 458 -16.26 7.78 17.55
C TYR A 458 -16.92 8.38 18.79
N ALA A 459 -16.94 9.71 18.89
CA ALA A 459 -17.49 10.43 20.04
C ALA A 459 -18.98 10.12 20.27
N ALA A 460 -19.77 10.06 19.19
CA ALA A 460 -21.18 9.71 19.24
C ALA A 460 -21.40 8.28 19.78
N ARG A 461 -20.60 7.31 19.31
CA ARG A 461 -20.70 5.91 19.75
C ARG A 461 -20.19 5.70 21.17
N ALA A 462 -19.11 6.37 21.55
CA ALA A 462 -18.49 6.27 22.88
C ALA A 462 -19.16 7.18 23.93
N SER A 463 -20.19 7.94 23.54
CA SER A 463 -20.91 8.89 24.41
C SER A 463 -19.96 9.88 25.12
N LEU A 464 -18.95 10.39 24.41
CA LEU A 464 -17.96 11.30 24.98
C LEU A 464 -18.59 12.61 25.50
N GLN A 465 -19.74 13.03 24.94
CA GLN A 465 -20.49 14.18 25.42
C GLN A 465 -20.83 14.06 26.93
N ALA A 466 -21.17 12.88 27.43
CA ALA A 466 -21.44 12.66 28.85
C ALA A 466 -20.20 12.87 29.73
N LYS A 467 -18.98 12.70 29.18
CA LYS A 467 -17.71 12.93 29.88
C LYS A 467 -17.31 14.41 29.90
N LEU A 468 -17.94 15.24 29.06
CA LEU A 468 -17.67 16.67 28.93
C LEU A 468 -18.62 17.54 29.77
N GLU A 469 -19.71 16.97 30.26
CA GLU A 469 -20.64 17.65 31.18
C GLU A 469 -19.95 17.98 32.53
N PRO A 470 -20.37 19.08 33.21
CA PRO A 470 -19.71 19.62 34.39
C PRO A 470 -19.53 18.63 35.54
#